data_AF-A0A059X0J4-F1
#
_entry.id   AF-A0A059X0J4-F1
#
_cell.length_a   1.000
_cell.length_b   1.000
_cell.length_c   1.000
_cell.angle_alpha   90.00
_cell.angle_beta   90.00
_cell.angle_gamma   90.00
#
_symmetry.space_group_name_H-M   'P 1'
#
loop_
_entity.id
_entity.type
_entity.pdbx_description
1 polymer ?
#
loop_
_entity_poly.entity_id
_entity_poly.type
_entity_poly.pdbx_seq_one_letter_code
_entity_poly.pdbx_strand_id
1 'polypeptide(L)'
;MGGKVLLIHGYCSGGNPFPTSQFSNYAVFSDPNQSRTHDQFANLIRNFGAQFPSFGAVAHSQGGAASLHLYTYYWSGFDYATGNRLIQSVGTPYQGTALAGNLAVLGQVFGAGCGGNANLTYSGAAAWLAGIPSWARAKVHYSTTSFTDVWYSYDYCSLATDLFLSDPEDGVTEKAYGQLPGANNRGHKTGWCHTSSMRDPAQTSDSSRNADMNANAAR
;
A
#
# COMPACT_ATOMS: atom_id res chain seq x y z
N MET A 1 -17.27 18.83 -12.56
CA MET A 1 -16.19 18.35 -11.67
C MET A 1 -15.60 17.11 -12.32
N GLY A 2 -14.29 17.02 -12.49
CA GLY A 2 -13.64 15.88 -13.15
C GLY A 2 -13.24 14.77 -12.18
N GLY A 3 -12.74 13.66 -12.72
CA GLY A 3 -12.21 12.54 -11.97
C GLY A 3 -11.02 12.88 -11.06
N LYS A 4 -10.74 12.04 -10.06
CA LYS A 4 -9.67 12.26 -9.05
C LYS A 4 -8.70 11.10 -8.95
N VAL A 5 -7.47 11.37 -8.53
CA VAL A 5 -6.60 10.32 -7.97
C VAL A 5 -6.76 10.32 -6.45
N LEU A 6 -7.15 9.20 -5.87
CA LEU A 6 -7.24 9.06 -4.43
C LEU A 6 -5.86 8.71 -3.86
N LEU A 7 -5.38 9.49 -2.89
CA LEU A 7 -4.20 9.15 -2.09
C LEU A 7 -4.68 8.36 -0.88
N ILE A 8 -4.29 7.08 -0.80
CA ILE A 8 -4.85 6.12 0.15
C ILE A 8 -3.74 5.58 1.07
N HIS A 9 -3.95 5.73 2.37
CA HIS A 9 -2.99 5.26 3.38
C HIS A 9 -3.10 3.76 3.67
N GLY A 10 -2.19 3.27 4.51
CA GLY A 10 -2.14 1.88 4.96
C GLY A 10 -2.80 1.64 6.30
N TYR A 11 -2.71 0.39 6.75
CA TYR A 11 -3.10 -0.05 8.09
C TYR A 11 -2.50 0.87 9.15
N CYS A 12 -3.33 1.28 10.13
CA CYS A 12 -2.93 2.04 11.31
C CYS A 12 -2.14 3.34 11.02
N SER A 13 -2.23 3.87 9.80
CA SER A 13 -1.53 5.10 9.47
C SER A 13 -2.14 6.28 10.24
N GLY A 14 -1.31 7.20 10.72
CA GLY A 14 -1.78 8.44 11.35
C GLY A 14 -2.44 9.43 10.38
N GLY A 15 -2.43 9.14 9.08
CA GLY A 15 -3.04 9.98 8.04
C GLY A 15 -2.46 9.70 6.66
N ASN A 16 -2.43 10.72 5.80
CA ASN A 16 -1.87 10.60 4.46
C ASN A 16 -0.33 10.53 4.49
N PRO A 17 0.30 9.45 3.97
CA PRO A 17 1.75 9.32 3.95
C PRO A 17 2.41 10.01 2.74
N PHE A 18 1.64 10.45 1.75
CA PHE A 18 2.16 11.03 0.51
C PHE A 18 2.35 12.55 0.59
N PRO A 19 3.47 13.12 0.11
CA PRO A 19 3.62 14.56 -0.06
C PRO A 19 2.64 15.09 -1.11
N THR A 20 1.57 15.75 -0.67
CA THR A 20 0.46 16.17 -1.56
C THR A 20 0.87 17.18 -2.63
N SER A 21 1.93 17.95 -2.39
CA SER A 21 2.52 18.87 -3.37
C SER A 21 3.06 18.18 -4.63
N GLN A 22 3.22 16.86 -4.61
CA GLN A 22 3.70 16.05 -5.74
C GLN A 22 2.54 15.46 -6.57
N PHE A 23 1.30 15.71 -6.19
CA PHE A 23 0.11 15.20 -6.87
C PHE A 23 -0.79 16.35 -7.34
N SER A 24 -1.47 16.11 -8.45
CA SER A 24 -2.44 17.05 -9.05
C SER A 24 -3.77 16.37 -9.29
N ASN A 25 -4.88 17.12 -9.15
CA ASN A 25 -6.24 16.59 -9.25
C ASN A 25 -6.46 15.38 -8.32
N TYR A 26 -5.96 15.48 -7.10
CA TYR A 26 -6.06 14.43 -6.09
C TYR A 26 -7.18 14.71 -5.09
N ALA A 27 -7.53 13.67 -4.33
CA ALA A 27 -8.26 13.76 -3.08
C ALA A 27 -7.57 12.84 -2.06
N VAL A 28 -7.51 13.26 -0.80
CA VAL A 28 -6.88 12.47 0.26
C VAL A 28 -7.96 11.68 0.98
N PHE A 29 -7.88 10.36 0.90
CA PHE A 29 -8.69 9.48 1.73
C PHE A 29 -8.09 9.43 3.15
N SER A 30 -8.92 9.43 4.19
CA SER A 30 -8.48 9.44 5.59
C SER A 30 -9.35 8.56 6.49
N ASP A 31 -8.73 7.56 7.13
CA ASP A 31 -9.27 6.68 8.18
C ASP A 31 -8.13 6.39 9.20
N PRO A 32 -7.67 7.41 9.93
CA PRO A 32 -6.41 7.33 10.68
C PRO A 32 -6.52 6.44 11.90
N ASN A 33 -5.42 5.74 12.23
CA ASN A 33 -5.27 4.89 13.41
C ASN A 33 -6.33 3.78 13.53
N GLN A 34 -6.71 3.18 12.40
CA GLN A 34 -7.68 2.08 12.36
C GLN A 34 -7.06 0.80 11.80
N SER A 35 -7.54 -0.35 12.32
CA SER A 35 -7.39 -1.65 11.67
C SER A 35 -8.70 -2.02 10.98
N ARG A 36 -8.63 -2.19 9.66
CA ARG A 36 -9.78 -2.55 8.82
C ARG A 36 -9.48 -3.85 8.07
N THR A 37 -10.51 -4.67 7.86
CA THR A 37 -10.42 -5.71 6.84
C THR A 37 -10.28 -5.07 5.45
N HIS A 38 -9.79 -5.81 4.46
CA HIS A 38 -9.74 -5.29 3.07
C HIS A 38 -11.13 -4.85 2.57
N ASP A 39 -12.19 -5.58 2.95
CA ASP A 39 -13.58 -5.29 2.62
C ASP A 39 -14.08 -3.99 3.28
N GLN A 40 -13.89 -3.85 4.59
CA GLN A 40 -14.30 -2.65 5.32
C GLN A 40 -13.58 -1.42 4.76
N PHE A 41 -12.27 -1.55 4.51
CA PHE A 41 -11.47 -0.46 4.00
C PHE A 41 -11.88 -0.08 2.56
N ALA A 42 -12.15 -1.06 1.71
CA ALA A 42 -12.68 -0.87 0.36
C ALA A 42 -14.01 -0.11 0.37
N ASN A 43 -14.94 -0.47 1.25
CA ASN A 43 -16.22 0.22 1.37
C ASN A 43 -16.06 1.68 1.84
N LEU A 44 -15.12 1.95 2.74
CA LEU A 44 -14.81 3.33 3.16
C LEU A 44 -14.25 4.15 1.98
N ILE A 45 -13.30 3.59 1.22
CA ILE A 45 -12.75 4.22 0.01
C ILE A 45 -13.87 4.49 -0.99
N ARG A 46 -14.77 3.52 -1.22
CA ARG A 46 -15.94 3.67 -2.11
C ARG A 46 -16.82 4.83 -1.67
N ASN A 47 -17.20 4.89 -0.40
CA ASN A 47 -18.09 5.90 0.13
C ASN A 47 -17.47 7.30 0.05
N PHE A 48 -16.18 7.41 0.35
CA PHE A 48 -15.43 8.66 0.17
C PHE A 48 -15.37 9.06 -1.32
N GLY A 49 -15.10 8.10 -2.21
CA GLY A 49 -14.97 8.34 -3.64
C GLY A 49 -16.28 8.67 -4.36
N ALA A 50 -17.43 8.34 -3.78
CA ALA A 50 -18.76 8.54 -4.39
C ALA A 50 -19.11 10.02 -4.65
N GLN A 51 -18.39 10.96 -4.06
CA GLN A 51 -18.54 12.40 -4.34
C GLN A 51 -17.86 12.83 -5.66
N PHE A 52 -17.09 11.93 -6.30
CA PHE A 52 -16.42 12.16 -7.56
C PHE A 52 -17.05 11.31 -8.67
N PRO A 53 -17.13 11.81 -9.91
CA PRO A 53 -17.71 11.04 -11.02
C PRO A 53 -16.89 9.78 -11.37
N SER A 54 -15.59 9.83 -11.11
CA SER A 54 -14.64 8.73 -11.32
C SER A 54 -13.42 8.96 -10.44
N PHE A 55 -12.67 7.88 -10.17
CA PHE A 55 -11.37 8.01 -9.51
C PHE A 55 -10.42 6.86 -9.80
N GLY A 56 -9.11 7.13 -9.81
CA GLY A 56 -8.04 6.13 -9.68
C GLY A 56 -7.39 6.15 -8.29
N ALA A 57 -6.39 5.31 -8.06
CA ALA A 57 -5.73 5.18 -6.75
C ALA A 57 -4.21 5.25 -6.83
N VAL A 58 -3.64 5.96 -5.86
CA VAL A 58 -2.24 5.86 -5.45
C VAL A 58 -2.25 5.50 -3.97
N ALA A 59 -1.83 4.29 -3.66
CA ALA A 59 -2.04 3.69 -2.36
C ALA A 59 -0.74 3.21 -1.71
N HIS A 60 -0.68 3.29 -0.39
CA HIS A 60 0.44 2.81 0.41
C HIS A 60 0.00 1.58 1.22
N SER A 61 0.88 0.57 1.33
CA SER A 61 0.69 -0.55 2.25
C SER A 61 -0.69 -1.22 2.06
N GLN A 62 -1.47 -1.45 3.12
CA GLN A 62 -2.82 -2.06 3.03
C GLN A 62 -3.76 -1.36 2.04
N GLY A 63 -3.60 -0.05 1.79
CA GLY A 63 -4.44 0.71 0.86
C GLY A 63 -4.43 0.13 -0.56
N GLY A 64 -3.31 -0.47 -0.98
CA GLY A 64 -3.20 -1.14 -2.30
C GLY A 64 -4.05 -2.41 -2.40
N ALA A 65 -4.12 -3.20 -1.32
CA ALA A 65 -4.97 -4.38 -1.25
C ALA A 65 -6.45 -4.00 -1.13
N ALA A 66 -6.77 -2.97 -0.34
CA ALA A 66 -8.13 -2.43 -0.23
C ALA A 66 -8.64 -1.85 -1.56
N SER A 67 -7.79 -1.14 -2.32
CA SER A 67 -8.15 -0.62 -3.65
C SER A 67 -8.42 -1.74 -4.65
N LEU A 68 -7.60 -2.79 -4.62
CA LEU A 68 -7.80 -3.98 -5.46
C LEU A 68 -9.07 -4.73 -5.07
N HIS A 69 -9.33 -4.88 -3.76
CA HIS A 69 -10.55 -5.49 -3.26
C HIS A 69 -11.78 -4.69 -3.71
N LEU A 70 -11.73 -3.35 -3.60
CA LEU A 70 -12.80 -2.46 -4.06
C LEU A 70 -13.11 -2.70 -5.54
N TYR A 71 -12.11 -2.64 -6.41
CA TYR A 71 -12.28 -2.84 -7.85
C TYR A 71 -12.77 -4.25 -8.21
N THR A 72 -12.46 -5.25 -7.38
CA THR A 72 -12.86 -6.64 -7.64
C THR A 72 -14.34 -6.88 -7.35
N TYR A 73 -14.86 -6.32 -6.24
CA TYR A 73 -16.14 -6.75 -5.68
C TYR A 73 -17.23 -5.67 -5.69
N TYR A 74 -16.90 -4.41 -5.96
CA TYR A 74 -17.89 -3.35 -5.96
C TYR A 74 -17.77 -2.42 -7.15
N TRP A 75 -18.94 -2.07 -7.69
CA TRP A 75 -19.06 -0.96 -8.60
C TRP A 75 -18.75 0.37 -7.88
N SER A 76 -17.90 1.20 -8.46
CA SER A 76 -17.45 2.44 -7.87
C SER A 76 -16.93 3.42 -8.94
N GLY A 77 -16.34 4.55 -8.52
CA GLY A 77 -15.69 5.48 -9.44
C GLY A 77 -14.49 4.88 -10.19
N PHE A 78 -13.95 3.72 -9.77
CA PHE A 78 -12.93 3.00 -10.55
C PHE A 78 -13.45 2.55 -11.91
N ASP A 79 -14.73 2.15 -12.02
CA ASP A 79 -15.31 1.61 -13.25
C ASP A 79 -15.49 2.68 -14.34
N TYR A 80 -15.49 3.95 -13.94
CA TYR A 80 -15.62 5.10 -14.83
C TYR A 80 -14.29 5.83 -15.07
N ALA A 81 -13.24 5.47 -14.34
CA ALA A 81 -11.96 6.15 -14.44
C ALA A 81 -11.26 5.86 -15.76
N THR A 82 -10.66 6.89 -16.34
CA THR A 82 -9.90 6.79 -17.59
C THR A 82 -8.44 7.13 -17.35
N GLY A 83 -7.54 6.47 -18.07
CA GLY A 83 -6.10 6.68 -17.98
C GLY A 83 -5.30 5.39 -17.94
N ASN A 84 -3.98 5.52 -17.79
CA ASN A 84 -3.05 4.41 -17.99
C ASN A 84 -3.07 3.40 -16.84
N ARG A 85 -3.18 3.88 -15.59
CA ARG A 85 -3.00 3.03 -14.40
C ARG A 85 -4.10 3.30 -13.39
N LEU A 86 -5.01 2.33 -13.28
CA LEU A 86 -6.18 2.44 -12.40
C LEU A 86 -5.78 2.42 -10.92
N ILE A 87 -4.98 1.42 -10.53
CA ILE A 87 -4.50 1.26 -9.16
C ILE A 87 -2.97 1.25 -9.19
N GLN A 88 -2.37 2.13 -8.40
CA GLN A 88 -0.94 2.19 -8.19
C GLN A 88 -0.64 2.02 -6.71
N SER A 89 0.34 1.19 -6.37
CA SER A 89 0.68 0.94 -4.98
C SER A 89 2.17 0.85 -4.72
N VAL A 90 2.55 1.12 -3.48
CA VAL A 90 3.92 1.00 -2.99
C VAL A 90 3.92 0.31 -1.63
N GLY A 91 4.77 -0.70 -1.49
CA GLY A 91 4.96 -1.47 -0.26
C GLY A 91 3.71 -2.20 0.24
N THR A 92 2.80 -2.60 -0.66
CA THR A 92 1.63 -3.39 -0.25
C THR A 92 2.05 -4.85 0.01
N PRO A 93 1.76 -5.41 1.20
CA PRO A 93 1.98 -6.83 1.49
C PRO A 93 0.89 -7.69 0.84
N TYR A 94 0.91 -7.82 -0.48
CA TYR A 94 -0.12 -8.56 -1.24
C TYR A 94 -0.23 -10.04 -0.85
N GLN A 95 0.84 -10.63 -0.34
CA GLN A 95 0.86 -11.99 0.20
C GLN A 95 1.03 -12.02 1.73
N GLY A 96 0.84 -10.88 2.40
CA GLY A 96 0.89 -10.75 3.84
C GLY A 96 2.27 -10.40 4.39
N THR A 97 2.35 -10.35 5.71
CA THR A 97 3.56 -10.06 6.50
C THR A 97 3.51 -10.84 7.82
N ALA A 98 4.69 -11.25 8.31
CA ALA A 98 4.84 -11.86 9.64
C ALA A 98 4.39 -10.92 10.77
N LEU A 99 4.43 -9.60 10.54
CA LEU A 99 4.13 -8.61 11.58
C LEU A 99 2.64 -8.56 11.95
N ALA A 100 1.74 -8.88 11.01
CA ALA A 100 0.30 -8.72 11.20
C ALA A 100 -0.30 -9.59 12.32
N GLY A 101 0.42 -10.65 12.74
CA GLY A 101 0.07 -11.51 13.87
C GLY A 101 0.71 -11.09 15.20
N ASN A 102 1.57 -10.07 15.22
CA ASN A 102 2.35 -9.68 16.40
C ASN A 102 2.06 -8.22 16.82
N LEU A 103 1.17 -8.07 17.80
CA LEU A 103 0.74 -6.77 18.32
C LEU A 103 1.88 -5.90 18.87
N ALA A 104 2.90 -6.51 19.48
CA ALA A 104 4.02 -5.77 20.04
C ALA A 104 4.85 -5.11 18.94
N VAL A 105 5.12 -5.85 17.86
CA VAL A 105 5.90 -5.36 16.72
C VAL A 105 5.10 -4.34 15.91
N LEU A 106 3.80 -4.56 15.71
CA LEU A 106 2.92 -3.55 15.10
C LEU A 106 2.90 -2.25 15.91
N GLY A 107 2.91 -2.33 17.24
CA GLY A 107 2.99 -1.19 18.14
C GLY A 107 4.27 -0.36 17.98
N GLN A 108 5.39 -1.01 17.66
CA GLN A 108 6.67 -0.35 17.45
C GLN A 108 6.76 0.34 16.08
N VAL A 109 6.11 -0.22 15.05
CA VAL A 109 6.15 0.33 13.69
C VAL A 109 5.10 1.42 13.45
N PHE A 110 3.86 1.16 13.87
CA PHE A 110 2.69 1.99 13.55
C PHE A 110 2.14 2.73 14.77
N GLY A 111 2.77 2.59 15.94
CA GLY A 111 2.25 3.08 17.22
C GLY A 111 1.27 2.09 17.87
N ALA A 112 1.12 2.20 19.19
CA ALA A 112 0.20 1.36 19.95
C ALA A 112 -1.27 1.73 19.64
N GLY A 113 -2.10 0.77 19.23
CA GLY A 113 -3.56 0.95 19.35
C GLY A 113 -4.45 0.29 18.30
N CYS A 114 -3.94 -0.16 17.15
CA CYS A 114 -4.84 -0.62 16.08
C CYS A 114 -5.23 -2.11 16.12
N GLY A 115 -4.53 -2.94 16.91
CA GLY A 115 -4.84 -4.37 17.02
C GLY A 115 -4.37 -5.19 15.81
N GLY A 116 -4.56 -6.52 15.83
CA GLY A 116 -4.10 -7.40 14.76
C GLY A 116 -4.93 -7.21 13.48
N ASN A 117 -4.39 -7.66 12.36
CA ASN A 117 -5.13 -7.66 11.10
C ASN A 117 -5.02 -9.00 10.38
N ALA A 118 -6.08 -9.80 10.45
CA ALA A 118 -6.10 -11.13 9.86
C ALA A 118 -5.89 -11.12 8.34
N ASN A 119 -6.29 -10.06 7.62
CA ASN A 119 -6.09 -10.01 6.17
C ASN A 119 -4.63 -9.71 5.77
N LEU A 120 -3.82 -9.19 6.69
CA LEU A 120 -2.41 -8.90 6.46
C LEU A 120 -1.48 -10.04 6.91
N THR A 121 -1.98 -11.08 7.57
CA THR A 121 -1.19 -12.28 7.85
C THR A 121 -0.97 -13.07 6.56
N TYR A 122 0.08 -13.89 6.47
CA TYR A 122 0.34 -14.70 5.28
C TYR A 122 -0.85 -15.59 4.90
N SER A 123 -1.48 -16.25 5.88
CA SER A 123 -2.63 -17.13 5.63
C SER A 123 -3.87 -16.35 5.20
N GLY A 124 -4.16 -15.22 5.82
CA GLY A 124 -5.31 -14.40 5.45
C GLY A 124 -5.12 -13.69 4.11
N ALA A 125 -3.91 -13.24 3.80
CA ALA A 125 -3.58 -12.69 2.50
C ALA A 125 -3.65 -13.75 1.40
N ALA A 126 -3.17 -14.97 1.63
CA ALA A 126 -3.31 -16.08 0.69
C ALA A 126 -4.79 -16.43 0.43
N ALA A 127 -5.60 -16.51 1.48
CA ALA A 127 -7.04 -16.76 1.35
C ALA A 127 -7.76 -15.64 0.59
N TRP A 128 -7.44 -14.38 0.88
CA TRP A 128 -7.97 -13.23 0.16
C TRP A 128 -7.55 -13.25 -1.32
N LEU A 129 -6.25 -13.46 -1.59
CA LEU A 129 -5.70 -13.44 -2.95
C LEU A 129 -6.31 -14.55 -3.83
N ALA A 130 -6.64 -15.71 -3.25
CA ALA A 130 -7.36 -16.78 -3.95
C ALA A 130 -8.72 -16.33 -4.51
N GLY A 131 -9.37 -15.34 -3.88
CA GLY A 131 -10.61 -14.73 -4.35
C GLY A 131 -10.42 -13.62 -5.40
N ILE A 132 -9.21 -13.07 -5.57
CA ILE A 132 -8.95 -11.97 -6.49
C ILE A 132 -8.63 -12.50 -7.89
N PRO A 133 -9.44 -12.23 -8.92
CA PRO A 133 -9.24 -12.73 -10.27
C PRO A 133 -8.11 -12.00 -11.01
N SER A 134 -7.50 -12.68 -11.99
CA SER A 134 -6.35 -12.14 -12.74
C SER A 134 -6.65 -10.83 -13.48
N TRP A 135 -7.87 -10.64 -14.00
CA TRP A 135 -8.27 -9.40 -14.67
C TRP A 135 -8.21 -8.18 -13.73
N ALA A 136 -8.53 -8.36 -12.45
CA ALA A 136 -8.47 -7.30 -11.46
C ALA A 136 -7.02 -7.01 -11.07
N ARG A 137 -6.22 -8.06 -10.85
CA ARG A 137 -4.78 -7.94 -10.54
C ARG A 137 -4.04 -7.19 -11.66
N ALA A 138 -4.38 -7.45 -12.92
CA ALA A 138 -3.78 -6.81 -14.08
C ALA A 138 -3.99 -5.28 -14.14
N LYS A 139 -4.91 -4.72 -13.35
CA LYS A 139 -5.10 -3.26 -13.21
C LYS A 139 -4.20 -2.61 -12.17
N VAL A 140 -3.44 -3.40 -11.42
CA VAL A 140 -2.52 -2.92 -10.38
C VAL A 140 -1.12 -2.72 -10.96
N HIS A 141 -0.53 -1.57 -10.65
CA HIS A 141 0.88 -1.27 -10.86
C HIS A 141 1.55 -1.06 -9.51
N TYR A 142 2.37 -2.00 -9.08
CA TYR A 142 2.94 -1.98 -7.73
C TYR A 142 4.46 -1.85 -7.77
N SER A 143 5.02 -1.21 -6.75
CA SER A 143 6.46 -1.19 -6.48
C SER A 143 6.74 -1.76 -5.11
N THR A 144 7.90 -2.40 -4.94
CA THR A 144 8.41 -2.79 -3.61
C THR A 144 9.66 -1.99 -3.29
N THR A 145 9.98 -1.87 -2.01
CA THR A 145 11.24 -1.29 -1.56
C THR A 145 11.95 -2.18 -0.57
N SER A 146 13.16 -1.81 -0.22
CA SER A 146 13.92 -2.39 0.90
C SER A 146 14.96 -1.38 1.38
N PHE A 147 15.61 -1.68 2.50
CA PHE A 147 16.85 -0.99 2.88
C PHE A 147 17.97 -1.21 1.83
N THR A 148 19.07 -0.48 1.94
CA THR A 148 20.29 -0.77 1.14
C THR A 148 21.28 -1.57 1.96
N ASP A 149 21.70 -2.72 1.44
CA ASP A 149 22.85 -3.46 1.95
C ASP A 149 24.17 -2.73 1.66
N VAL A 150 24.96 -2.47 2.69
CA VAL A 150 26.34 -2.02 2.63
C VAL A 150 27.24 -3.05 3.30
N TRP A 151 28.36 -3.36 2.65
CA TRP A 151 29.24 -4.47 3.02
C TRP A 151 29.85 -4.38 4.44
N TYR A 152 29.72 -3.25 5.14
CA TYR A 152 30.33 -2.98 6.44
C TYR A 152 29.33 -2.80 7.60
N SER A 153 28.02 -2.94 7.36
CA SER A 153 27.00 -2.83 8.40
C SER A 153 25.90 -3.87 8.19
N TYR A 154 25.28 -4.33 9.28
CA TYR A 154 23.94 -4.89 9.17
C TYR A 154 23.00 -3.75 8.82
N ASP A 155 22.20 -3.92 7.79
CA ASP A 155 21.23 -2.94 7.35
C ASP A 155 19.84 -3.48 7.55
N TYR A 156 18.98 -2.66 8.15
CA TYR A 156 17.60 -2.99 8.45
C TYR A 156 16.78 -1.70 8.37
N CYS A 157 15.51 -1.81 8.00
CA CYS A 157 14.62 -0.66 8.12
C CYS A 157 14.22 -0.39 9.58
N SER A 158 14.08 -1.46 10.37
CA SER A 158 13.78 -1.40 11.79
C SER A 158 14.37 -2.59 12.52
N LEU A 159 15.21 -2.33 13.54
CA LEU A 159 15.82 -3.37 14.38
C LEU A 159 14.76 -4.26 15.05
N ALA A 160 13.58 -3.68 15.33
CA ALA A 160 12.48 -4.39 15.97
C ALA A 160 11.82 -5.44 15.06
N THR A 161 11.81 -5.20 13.75
CA THR A 161 11.13 -6.06 12.77
C THR A 161 12.09 -7.05 12.11
N ASP A 162 13.38 -6.73 12.13
CA ASP A 162 14.48 -7.54 11.57
C ASP A 162 14.47 -9.01 12.06
N LEU A 163 14.12 -9.24 13.34
CA LEU A 163 14.01 -10.59 13.89
C LEU A 163 12.84 -11.43 13.33
N PHE A 164 11.89 -10.80 12.65
CA PHE A 164 10.65 -11.42 12.18
C PHE A 164 10.55 -11.47 10.65
N LEU A 165 11.36 -10.66 9.95
CA LEU A 165 11.31 -10.50 8.51
C LEU A 165 12.57 -11.11 7.89
N SER A 166 12.43 -11.61 6.67
CA SER A 166 13.56 -12.10 5.87
C SER A 166 13.97 -11.04 4.84
N ASP A 167 15.29 -10.87 4.70
CA ASP A 167 15.82 -9.88 3.77
C ASP A 167 15.68 -10.31 2.30
N PRO A 168 15.50 -9.34 1.38
CA PRO A 168 15.34 -7.91 1.64
C PRO A 168 13.91 -7.53 2.04
N GLU A 169 13.76 -6.59 2.97
CA GLU A 169 12.48 -6.09 3.51
C GLU A 169 12.44 -4.55 3.61
N ASP A 170 11.24 -3.98 3.69
CA ASP A 170 11.03 -2.53 3.83
C ASP A 170 10.78 -2.06 5.27
N GLY A 171 10.94 -2.90 6.28
CA GLY A 171 10.57 -2.65 7.68
C GLY A 171 9.21 -3.24 8.04
N VAL A 172 8.42 -3.68 7.05
CA VAL A 172 7.08 -4.27 7.26
C VAL A 172 6.83 -5.47 6.39
N THR A 173 7.27 -5.40 5.13
CA THR A 173 6.94 -6.34 4.08
C THR A 173 8.23 -6.83 3.45
N GLU A 174 8.45 -8.14 3.48
CA GLU A 174 9.55 -8.71 2.71
C GLU A 174 9.26 -8.58 1.22
N LYS A 175 10.31 -8.37 0.42
CA LYS A 175 10.18 -8.27 -1.04
C LYS A 175 9.41 -9.44 -1.65
N ALA A 176 9.63 -10.65 -1.13
CA ALA A 176 8.96 -11.87 -1.59
C ALA A 176 7.43 -11.83 -1.39
N TYR A 177 6.96 -11.26 -0.26
CA TYR A 177 5.54 -11.20 0.07
C TYR A 177 4.86 -9.89 -0.37
N GLY A 178 5.64 -8.90 -0.79
CA GLY A 178 5.13 -7.73 -1.52
C GLY A 178 4.71 -7.99 -2.97
N GLN A 179 4.90 -9.22 -3.48
CA GLN A 179 4.59 -9.55 -4.88
C GLN A 179 3.09 -9.79 -5.10
N LEU A 180 2.57 -9.31 -6.24
CA LEU A 180 1.21 -9.62 -6.71
C LEU A 180 1.27 -10.36 -8.06
N PRO A 181 1.14 -11.70 -8.08
CA PRO A 181 1.13 -12.48 -9.31
C PRO A 181 0.00 -12.04 -10.26
N GLY A 182 0.34 -11.72 -11.51
CA GLY A 182 -0.60 -11.24 -12.53
C GLY A 182 -0.80 -9.72 -12.56
N ALA A 183 -0.13 -8.96 -11.69
CA ALA A 183 -0.09 -7.51 -11.75
C ALA A 183 1.19 -6.97 -12.42
N ASN A 184 1.24 -5.66 -12.63
CA ASN A 184 2.36 -5.00 -13.29
C ASN A 184 3.40 -4.56 -12.25
N ASN A 185 4.47 -5.32 -12.10
CA ASN A 185 5.59 -4.95 -11.23
C ASN A 185 6.36 -3.76 -11.85
N ARG A 186 6.49 -2.66 -11.09
CA ARG A 186 7.14 -1.41 -11.50
C ARG A 186 8.59 -1.30 -11.06
N GLY A 187 9.11 -2.37 -10.46
CA GLY A 187 10.48 -2.46 -9.98
C GLY A 187 10.58 -2.51 -8.47
N HIS A 188 11.79 -2.78 -8.03
CA HIS A 188 12.20 -2.79 -6.63
C HIS A 188 13.25 -1.69 -6.42
N LYS A 189 13.13 -0.92 -5.34
CA LYS A 189 14.07 0.16 -5.02
C LYS A 189 14.66 -0.02 -3.62
N THR A 190 15.98 -0.11 -3.53
CA THR A 190 16.73 -0.21 -2.27
C THR A 190 16.98 1.18 -1.67
N GLY A 191 17.18 1.26 -0.36
CA GLY A 191 17.41 2.50 0.39
C GLY A 191 16.13 3.27 0.70
N TRP A 192 15.02 2.55 0.85
CA TRP A 192 13.70 3.12 1.15
C TRP A 192 12.91 2.19 2.07
N CYS A 193 12.48 2.74 3.21
CA CYS A 193 11.72 2.01 4.21
C CYS A 193 10.22 2.32 4.14
N HIS A 194 9.42 1.51 4.83
CA HIS A 194 7.97 1.53 4.73
C HIS A 194 7.36 2.84 5.24
N THR A 195 7.91 3.39 6.33
CA THR A 195 7.42 4.61 6.99
C THR A 195 8.56 5.56 7.34
N SER A 196 8.23 6.81 7.70
CA SER A 196 9.22 7.86 7.96
C SER A 196 9.91 7.76 9.33
N SER A 197 9.49 6.84 10.19
CA SER A 197 10.13 6.58 11.49
C SER A 197 11.23 5.52 11.41
N MET A 198 11.49 4.98 10.22
CA MET A 198 12.48 3.94 9.96
C MET A 198 13.83 4.55 9.55
N ARG A 199 14.85 3.69 9.44
CA ARG A 199 16.23 4.10 9.18
C ARG A 199 16.40 4.88 7.87
N ASP A 200 15.88 4.33 6.76
CA ASP A 200 15.95 4.99 5.45
C ASP A 200 14.68 5.82 5.19
N PRO A 201 14.70 6.76 4.22
CA PRO A 201 13.54 7.58 3.89
C PRO A 201 12.29 6.74 3.57
N ALA A 202 11.12 7.26 3.94
CA ALA A 202 9.84 6.62 3.66
C ALA A 202 9.63 6.43 2.15
N GLN A 203 9.17 5.26 1.74
CA GLN A 203 8.89 4.95 0.34
C GLN A 203 7.87 5.94 -0.27
N THR A 204 6.95 6.48 0.52
CA THR A 204 5.99 7.47 0.02
C THR A 204 6.60 8.86 -0.25
N SER A 205 7.85 9.13 0.15
CA SER A 205 8.54 10.40 -0.16
C SER A 205 9.45 10.34 -1.39
N ASP A 206 9.45 9.24 -2.14
CA ASP A 206 10.19 9.12 -3.41
C ASP A 206 9.54 10.00 -4.49
N SER A 207 10.10 11.19 -4.69
CA SER A 207 9.58 12.19 -5.63
C SER A 207 9.55 11.70 -7.08
N SER A 208 10.51 10.87 -7.48
CA SER A 208 10.56 10.34 -8.85
C SER A 208 9.43 9.33 -9.09
N ARG A 209 9.20 8.43 -8.14
CA ARG A 209 8.07 7.48 -8.20
C ARG A 209 6.74 8.21 -8.09
N ASN A 210 6.61 9.19 -7.21
CA ASN A 210 5.38 9.97 -7.07
C ASN A 210 5.04 10.77 -8.34
N ALA A 211 6.04 11.33 -9.01
CA ALA A 211 5.85 11.98 -10.31
C ALA A 211 5.34 10.99 -11.38
N ASP A 212 5.95 9.81 -11.50
CA ASP A 212 5.49 8.75 -12.43
C ASP A 212 4.06 8.29 -12.08
N MET A 213 3.76 8.09 -10.80
CA MET A 213 2.43 7.72 -10.34
C MET A 213 1.40 8.80 -10.65
N ASN A 214 1.68 10.06 -10.35
CA ASN A 214 0.77 11.17 -10.62
C ASN A 214 0.48 11.34 -12.13
N ALA A 215 1.52 11.24 -12.96
CA ALA A 215 1.42 11.38 -14.41
C ALA A 215 0.59 10.27 -15.06
N ASN A 216 0.64 9.05 -14.51
CA ASN A 216 -0.03 7.89 -15.10
C ASN A 216 -1.34 7.49 -14.41
N ALA A 217 -1.71 8.16 -13.32
CA ALA A 217 -2.92 7.84 -12.58
C ALA A 217 -4.17 8.02 -13.45
N ALA A 218 -5.00 6.97 -13.51
CA ALA A 218 -6.36 7.12 -13.98
C ALA A 218 -7.13 8.09 -13.07
N ARG A 219 -8.11 8.78 -13.66
CA ARG A 219 -8.95 9.74 -12.97
C ARG A 219 -10.38 9.54 -13.42
#